data_AF-A0A2M8XXU1-F1
#
_entry.id   AF-A0A2M8XXU1-F1
#
_cell.length_a   1.000
_cell.length_b   1.000
_cell.length_c   1.000
_cell.angle_alpha   90.00
_cell.angle_beta   90.00
_cell.angle_gamma   90.00
#
_symmetry.space_group_name_H-M   'P 1'
#
loop_
_entity.id
_entity.type
_entity.pdbx_description
1 polymer ?
#
loop_
_entity_poly.entity_id
_entity_poly.type
_entity_poly.pdbx_seq_one_letter_code
_entity_poly.pdbx_strand_id
1 'polypeptide(L)'
;MSQKLIFYYSLLICSVSYGQIGGKHTYEFLNLITSPRQAALGGKTITIYDEDVNQALFNPASINDEMDNRLSLNYGNYYQEVTYGTASYAYTYDQHLQTFQAGINYINYGKFDGYDENGLPTSSFTGSEIALSLGYAYNIPYTDIHLGANAKLIQSTLESYNSFGAAVDLGMVYIDEKNDVNWALTLMNIGTQFTTYDGTRENLPFEIIAGVSQELEHVPLRWHLTIENLQQWNLAFSNPVNSETSIDGTLTEEKVSFFNNALRHMIFGAELFPKKAFNIRLGYNFRRSSELQIQDQRNFSGLSFGFGLKLNKLKFNYSYSKYTLPGNTSLFGLIINFGE
;
A
#
# COMPACT_ATOMS: atom_id res chain seq x y z
N MET A 1 -55.13 28.50 1.46
CA MET A 1 -54.17 28.79 0.37
C MET A 1 -52.71 28.64 0.83
N SER A 2 -52.37 28.90 2.10
CA SER A 2 -50.98 28.77 2.61
C SER A 2 -50.46 27.33 2.73
N GLN A 3 -51.32 26.34 3.05
CA GLN A 3 -50.87 24.93 3.18
C GLN A 3 -50.39 24.31 1.87
N LYS A 4 -51.01 24.67 0.73
CA LYS A 4 -50.55 24.22 -0.60
C LYS A 4 -49.21 24.84 -0.99
N LEU A 5 -48.96 26.09 -0.57
CA LEU A 5 -47.70 26.78 -0.81
C LEU A 5 -46.53 26.19 0.00
N ILE A 6 -46.80 25.74 1.23
CA ILE A 6 -45.81 25.03 2.07
C ILE A 6 -45.41 23.69 1.43
N PHE A 7 -46.37 22.96 0.86
CA PHE A 7 -46.10 21.71 0.15
C PHE A 7 -45.27 21.90 -1.13
N TYR A 8 -45.52 22.99 -1.89
CA TYR A 8 -44.68 23.34 -3.03
C TYR A 8 -43.27 23.81 -2.62
N TYR A 9 -43.13 24.47 -1.47
CA TYR A 9 -41.81 24.86 -0.92
C TYR A 9 -41.00 23.67 -0.41
N SER A 10 -41.64 22.64 0.18
CA SER A 10 -40.92 21.43 0.63
C SER A 10 -40.41 20.56 -0.52
N LEU A 11 -41.06 20.62 -1.69
CA LEU A 11 -40.64 19.92 -2.90
C LEU A 11 -39.47 20.58 -3.65
N LEU A 12 -39.13 21.83 -3.30
CA LEU A 12 -38.01 22.58 -3.90
C LEU A 12 -36.69 22.45 -3.12
N ILE A 13 -36.68 21.73 -2.00
CA ILE A 13 -35.46 21.37 -1.28
C ILE A 13 -34.87 20.12 -1.95
N CYS A 14 -34.29 20.31 -3.14
CA CYS A 14 -33.30 19.38 -3.65
C CYS A 14 -31.98 19.69 -2.94
N SER A 15 -31.78 19.09 -1.77
CA SER A 15 -30.46 19.02 -1.17
C SER A 15 -29.58 18.18 -2.09
N VAL A 16 -28.66 18.82 -2.81
CA VAL A 16 -27.60 18.14 -3.54
C VAL A 16 -26.69 17.53 -2.48
N SER A 17 -26.98 16.29 -2.08
CA SER A 17 -26.10 15.54 -1.21
C SER A 17 -24.88 15.13 -2.03
N TYR A 18 -23.72 15.72 -1.74
CA TYR A 18 -22.47 15.12 -2.18
C TYR A 18 -22.35 13.77 -1.46
N GLY A 19 -22.34 12.68 -2.22
CA GLY A 19 -21.96 11.36 -1.71
C GLY A 19 -20.54 11.41 -1.15
N GLN A 20 -20.23 10.43 -0.29
CA GLN A 20 -18.92 10.33 0.35
C GLN A 20 -17.80 10.41 -0.70
N ILE A 21 -16.78 11.23 -0.44
CA ILE A 21 -15.54 11.30 -1.23
C ILE A 21 -14.63 10.11 -0.83
N GLY A 22 -15.20 8.91 -0.78
CA GLY A 22 -14.51 7.66 -0.50
C GLY A 22 -14.43 6.82 -1.78
N GLY A 23 -13.29 6.20 -2.05
CA GLY A 23 -13.08 5.41 -3.27
C GLY A 23 -12.85 6.25 -4.52
N LYS A 24 -11.70 6.95 -4.59
CA LYS A 24 -11.31 7.72 -5.79
C LYS A 24 -10.87 6.83 -6.95
N HIS A 25 -10.53 5.58 -6.65
CA HIS A 25 -9.91 4.65 -7.58
C HIS A 25 -10.55 3.26 -7.45
N THR A 26 -10.64 2.56 -8.58
CA THR A 26 -10.89 1.12 -8.61
C THR A 26 -9.61 0.36 -8.26
N TYR A 27 -9.73 -0.88 -7.79
CA TYR A 27 -8.58 -1.75 -7.48
C TYR A 27 -7.61 -1.18 -6.43
N GLU A 28 -8.15 -0.50 -5.41
CA GLU A 28 -7.33 0.09 -4.33
C GLU A 28 -6.48 -0.96 -3.58
N PHE A 29 -6.85 -2.24 -3.66
CA PHE A 29 -6.04 -3.35 -3.09
C PHE A 29 -4.61 -3.41 -3.64
N LEU A 30 -4.34 -2.83 -4.81
CA LEU A 30 -3.00 -2.73 -5.38
C LEU A 30 -2.03 -1.91 -4.53
N ASN A 31 -2.54 -1.02 -3.67
CA ASN A 31 -1.76 -0.21 -2.74
C ASN A 31 -1.53 -0.87 -1.38
N LEU A 32 -2.06 -2.08 -1.15
CA LEU A 32 -1.84 -2.81 0.09
C LEU A 32 -0.37 -3.20 0.25
N ILE A 33 0.09 -3.15 1.50
CA ILE A 33 1.48 -3.47 1.82
C ILE A 33 1.71 -4.97 1.61
N THR A 34 2.66 -5.31 0.75
CA THR A 34 2.84 -6.69 0.26
C THR A 34 3.69 -7.56 1.15
N SER A 35 4.45 -7.02 2.11
CA SER A 35 5.30 -7.83 3.00
C SER A 35 5.38 -7.30 4.42
N PRO A 36 5.62 -8.19 5.42
CA PRO A 36 5.82 -7.74 6.79
C PRO A 36 7.05 -6.85 6.96
N ARG A 37 8.12 -7.07 6.18
CA ARG A 37 9.31 -6.20 6.23
C ARG A 37 8.96 -4.75 5.87
N GLN A 38 8.26 -4.55 4.76
CA GLN A 38 7.79 -3.24 4.33
C GLN A 38 6.81 -2.64 5.35
N ALA A 39 5.84 -3.42 5.83
CA ALA A 39 4.87 -2.97 6.82
C ALA A 39 5.53 -2.49 8.11
N ALA A 40 6.57 -3.19 8.58
CA ALA A 40 7.33 -2.82 9.77
C ALA A 40 8.12 -1.52 9.59
N LEU A 41 8.53 -1.18 8.37
CA LEU A 41 9.26 0.04 8.02
C LEU A 41 8.34 1.22 7.68
N GLY A 42 7.05 1.12 8.01
CA GLY A 42 6.06 2.19 7.78
C GLY A 42 5.29 2.05 6.47
N GLY A 43 5.49 0.95 5.74
CA GLY A 43 4.76 0.63 4.51
C GLY A 43 5.66 0.73 3.28
N LYS A 44 5.53 1.82 2.53
CA LYS A 44 5.98 1.95 1.12
C LYS A 44 7.48 2.12 0.91
N THR A 45 8.30 1.25 1.50
CA THR A 45 9.76 1.34 1.37
C THR A 45 10.22 0.79 0.02
N ILE A 46 10.63 1.66 -0.91
CA ILE A 46 11.04 1.29 -2.28
C ILE A 46 12.56 1.16 -2.48
N THR A 47 13.36 1.41 -1.45
CA THR A 47 14.83 1.52 -1.55
C THR A 47 15.58 0.23 -1.19
N ILE A 48 14.85 -0.81 -0.78
CA ILE A 48 15.44 -2.08 -0.37
C ILE A 48 15.93 -2.80 -1.63
N TYR A 49 17.22 -3.09 -1.67
CA TYR A 49 17.87 -3.84 -2.73
C TYR A 49 18.72 -4.92 -2.08
N ASP A 50 18.13 -6.11 -1.94
CA ASP A 50 18.76 -7.28 -1.36
C ASP A 50 18.01 -8.56 -1.78
N GLU A 51 18.21 -9.61 -1.00
CA GLU A 51 17.75 -10.96 -1.21
C GLU A 51 16.21 -11.15 -1.05
N ASP A 52 15.47 -10.12 -0.62
CA ASP A 52 14.03 -10.15 -0.36
C ASP A 52 13.17 -10.01 -1.63
N VAL A 53 12.72 -11.15 -2.15
CA VAL A 53 11.87 -11.26 -3.35
C VAL A 53 10.53 -10.50 -3.26
N ASN A 54 10.09 -10.06 -2.09
CA ASN A 54 8.88 -9.24 -1.97
C ASN A 54 9.06 -7.83 -2.51
N GLN A 55 10.29 -7.30 -2.56
CA GLN A 55 10.54 -5.92 -2.97
C GLN A 55 10.14 -5.68 -4.42
N ALA A 56 10.29 -6.69 -5.27
CA ALA A 56 9.89 -6.65 -6.67
C ALA A 56 8.41 -6.32 -6.88
N LEU A 57 7.51 -6.70 -5.95
CA LEU A 57 6.08 -6.37 -6.03
C LEU A 57 5.81 -4.86 -5.90
N PHE A 58 6.72 -4.14 -5.25
CA PHE A 58 6.56 -2.73 -4.90
C PHE A 58 7.48 -1.83 -5.72
N ASN A 59 8.72 -2.26 -5.99
CA ASN A 59 9.65 -1.59 -6.90
C ASN A 59 10.31 -2.62 -7.83
N PRO A 60 9.92 -2.72 -9.11
CA PRO A 60 10.49 -3.71 -10.01
C PRO A 60 11.99 -3.53 -10.27
N ALA A 61 12.56 -2.33 -10.06
CA ALA A 61 14.00 -2.12 -10.20
C ALA A 61 14.83 -2.79 -9.09
N SER A 62 14.20 -3.31 -8.03
CA SER A 62 14.89 -4.09 -7.02
C SER A 62 15.19 -5.53 -7.45
N ILE A 63 14.59 -6.01 -8.55
CA ILE A 63 14.81 -7.39 -9.03
C ILE A 63 16.29 -7.57 -9.33
N ASN A 64 16.90 -8.59 -8.72
CA ASN A 64 18.32 -8.86 -8.78
C ASN A 64 18.60 -10.37 -8.65
N ASP A 65 19.84 -10.74 -8.97
CA ASP A 65 20.33 -12.12 -8.97
C ASP A 65 20.35 -12.74 -7.57
N GLU A 66 20.52 -11.93 -6.52
CA GLU A 66 20.43 -12.45 -5.16
C GLU A 66 19.08 -13.12 -4.95
N MET A 67 17.96 -12.61 -5.51
CA MET A 67 16.59 -13.14 -5.35
C MET A 67 16.36 -14.53 -5.95
N ASP A 68 17.32 -15.09 -6.68
CA ASP A 68 17.18 -16.37 -7.36
C ASP A 68 16.70 -17.49 -6.42
N ASN A 69 15.79 -18.31 -6.94
CA ASN A 69 15.19 -19.46 -6.26
C ASN A 69 14.54 -19.13 -4.91
N ARG A 70 14.12 -17.88 -4.68
CA ARG A 70 13.39 -17.50 -3.46
C ARG A 70 11.91 -17.36 -3.70
N LEU A 71 11.13 -18.04 -2.87
CA LEU A 71 9.68 -17.90 -2.76
C LEU A 71 9.34 -17.18 -1.47
N SER A 72 8.53 -16.14 -1.54
CA SER A 72 7.89 -15.51 -0.40
C SER A 72 6.40 -15.74 -0.41
N LEU A 73 5.85 -16.03 0.77
CA LEU A 73 4.42 -16.09 1.04
C LEU A 73 4.12 -15.19 2.24
N ASN A 74 3.18 -14.26 2.08
CA ASN A 74 2.74 -13.39 3.15
C ASN A 74 1.22 -13.45 3.32
N TYR A 75 0.78 -13.30 4.56
CA TYR A 75 -0.62 -13.28 4.95
C TYR A 75 -0.84 -12.19 6.01
N GLY A 76 -1.91 -11.42 5.85
CA GLY A 76 -2.29 -10.36 6.78
C GLY A 76 -3.79 -10.29 6.99
N ASN A 77 -4.18 -9.95 8.21
CA ASN A 77 -5.55 -9.52 8.51
C ASN A 77 -5.57 -8.00 8.42
N TYR A 78 -6.52 -7.45 7.66
CA TYR A 78 -6.67 -6.00 7.53
C TYR A 78 -7.61 -5.48 8.62
N TYR A 79 -8.90 -5.36 8.32
CA TYR A 79 -9.93 -4.92 9.26
C TYR A 79 -11.11 -5.91 9.25
N GLN A 80 -11.63 -6.26 10.43
CA GLN A 80 -12.67 -7.29 10.60
C GLN A 80 -12.32 -8.61 9.89
N GLU A 81 -13.18 -9.08 8.98
CA GLU A 81 -13.02 -10.32 8.23
C GLU A 81 -12.15 -10.17 6.98
N VAL A 82 -11.69 -8.94 6.66
CA VAL A 82 -10.87 -8.70 5.48
C VAL A 82 -9.48 -9.29 5.68
N THR A 83 -9.12 -10.21 4.79
CA THR A 83 -7.82 -10.88 4.78
C THR A 83 -7.17 -10.68 3.43
N TYR A 84 -5.85 -10.62 3.40
CA TYR A 84 -5.12 -10.52 2.16
C TYR A 84 -3.82 -11.29 2.25
N GLY A 85 -3.35 -11.73 1.09
CA GLY A 85 -2.13 -12.51 0.98
C GLY A 85 -1.38 -12.16 -0.28
N THR A 86 -0.07 -12.35 -0.23
CA THR A 86 0.79 -12.14 -1.39
C THR A 86 1.75 -13.31 -1.55
N ALA A 87 2.11 -13.60 -2.78
CA ALA A 87 3.18 -14.52 -3.11
C ALA A 87 4.15 -13.84 -4.08
N SER A 88 5.45 -14.14 -3.97
CA SER A 88 6.47 -13.63 -4.89
C SER A 88 7.53 -14.68 -5.08
N TYR A 89 7.92 -14.95 -6.31
CA TYR A 89 8.98 -15.88 -6.66
C TYR A 89 9.89 -15.26 -7.72
N ALA A 90 11.20 -15.47 -7.57
CA ALA A 90 12.17 -15.00 -8.54
C ALA A 90 13.08 -16.16 -9.00
N TYR A 91 13.44 -16.09 -10.27
CA TYR A 91 14.28 -17.09 -10.94
C TYR A 91 15.23 -16.40 -11.92
N THR A 92 16.51 -16.72 -11.80
CA THR A 92 17.57 -16.26 -12.68
C THR A 92 17.82 -17.33 -13.73
N TYR A 93 17.52 -17.01 -14.99
CA TYR A 93 17.66 -17.98 -16.08
C TYR A 93 19.11 -18.20 -16.49
N ASP A 94 19.85 -17.10 -16.73
CA ASP A 94 21.27 -17.09 -17.05
C ASP A 94 21.86 -15.69 -16.76
N GLN A 95 23.18 -15.56 -16.71
CA GLN A 95 23.90 -14.29 -16.52
C GLN A 95 23.55 -13.24 -17.59
N HIS A 96 23.06 -13.65 -18.77
CA HIS A 96 22.63 -12.75 -19.85
C HIS A 96 21.15 -12.37 -19.78
N LEU A 97 20.28 -13.31 -19.38
CA LEU A 97 18.82 -13.11 -19.33
C LEU A 97 18.32 -12.62 -17.96
N GLN A 98 19.24 -12.38 -17.01
CA GLN A 98 19.01 -11.82 -15.67
C GLN A 98 17.85 -12.52 -14.93
N THR A 99 17.27 -11.83 -13.95
CA THR A 99 16.27 -12.39 -13.03
C THR A 99 14.87 -11.98 -13.45
N PHE A 100 13.97 -12.96 -13.51
CA PHE A 100 12.54 -12.74 -13.67
C PHE A 100 11.85 -12.88 -12.32
N GLN A 101 10.81 -12.08 -12.11
CA GLN A 101 9.95 -12.20 -10.94
C GLN A 101 8.50 -12.47 -11.35
N ALA A 102 7.82 -13.32 -10.59
CA ALA A 102 6.40 -13.54 -10.69
C ALA A 102 5.76 -13.32 -9.33
N GLY A 103 4.61 -12.67 -9.30
CA GLY A 103 3.96 -12.24 -8.07
C GLY A 103 2.44 -12.36 -8.11
N ILE A 104 1.84 -12.47 -6.93
CA ILE A 104 0.39 -12.51 -6.73
C ILE A 104 0.06 -11.62 -5.54
N ASN A 105 -0.92 -10.74 -5.70
CA ASN A 105 -1.60 -10.06 -4.60
C ASN A 105 -3.06 -10.47 -4.59
N TYR A 106 -3.59 -10.87 -3.45
CA TYR A 106 -4.97 -11.32 -3.29
C TYR A 106 -5.59 -10.69 -2.05
N ILE A 107 -6.82 -10.21 -2.17
CA ILE A 107 -7.64 -9.74 -1.05
C ILE A 107 -8.99 -10.47 -1.05
N ASN A 108 -9.45 -10.84 0.13
CA ASN A 108 -10.78 -11.36 0.40
C ASN A 108 -11.46 -10.43 1.41
N TYR A 109 -12.63 -9.92 1.04
CA TYR A 109 -13.37 -8.97 1.87
C TYR A 109 -14.17 -9.62 3.01
N GLY A 110 -14.21 -10.95 3.09
CA GLY A 110 -15.02 -11.67 4.06
C GLY A 110 -16.46 -11.84 3.60
N LYS A 111 -17.36 -12.14 4.54
CA LYS A 111 -18.76 -12.39 4.25
C LYS A 111 -19.63 -11.28 4.85
N PHE A 112 -20.49 -10.70 4.04
CA PHE A 112 -21.43 -9.68 4.46
C PHE A 112 -22.84 -10.25 4.47
N ASP A 113 -23.59 -9.94 5.52
CA ASP A 113 -25.02 -10.24 5.58
C ASP A 113 -25.78 -9.26 4.68
N GLY A 114 -26.62 -9.80 3.80
CA GLY A 114 -27.45 -9.00 2.91
C GLY A 114 -28.77 -8.62 3.57
N TYR A 115 -29.25 -7.41 3.27
CA TYR A 115 -30.57 -6.93 3.69
C TYR A 115 -31.21 -6.15 2.53
N ASP A 116 -32.53 -6.25 2.38
CA ASP A 116 -33.28 -5.44 1.43
C ASP A 116 -33.55 -4.02 1.97
N GLU A 117 -34.19 -3.18 1.15
CA GLU A 117 -34.54 -1.79 1.51
C GLU A 117 -35.48 -1.70 2.73
N ASN A 118 -36.19 -2.78 3.08
CA ASN A 118 -37.08 -2.86 4.23
C ASN A 118 -36.38 -3.44 5.47
N GLY A 119 -35.08 -3.74 5.39
CA GLY A 119 -34.30 -4.35 6.46
C GLY A 119 -34.58 -5.84 6.66
N LEU A 120 -35.21 -6.52 5.71
CA LEU A 120 -35.38 -7.97 5.75
C LEU A 120 -34.11 -8.66 5.26
N PRO A 121 -33.64 -9.72 5.93
CA PRO A 121 -32.42 -10.41 5.54
C PRO A 121 -32.55 -11.07 4.17
N THR A 122 -31.52 -10.91 3.33
CA THR A 122 -31.36 -11.55 2.03
C THR A 122 -30.19 -12.55 2.07
N SER A 123 -29.78 -13.08 0.91
CA SER A 123 -28.54 -13.87 0.83
C SER A 123 -27.33 -13.02 1.18
N SER A 124 -26.39 -13.62 1.91
CA SER A 124 -25.08 -13.03 2.16
C SER A 124 -24.27 -12.88 0.87
N PHE A 125 -23.40 -11.87 0.81
CA PHE A 125 -22.50 -11.64 -0.31
C PHE A 125 -21.04 -11.58 0.14
N THR A 126 -20.12 -11.66 -0.82
CA THR A 126 -18.67 -11.62 -0.61
C THR A 126 -18.00 -10.92 -1.79
N GLY A 127 -16.70 -10.63 -1.66
CA GLY A 127 -15.90 -10.11 -2.75
C GLY A 127 -14.44 -10.53 -2.59
N SER A 128 -13.75 -10.62 -3.72
CA SER A 128 -12.32 -10.86 -3.74
C SER A 128 -11.68 -10.24 -4.98
N GLU A 129 -10.42 -9.82 -4.84
CA GLU A 129 -9.64 -9.30 -5.95
C GLU A 129 -8.29 -9.99 -5.99
N ILE A 130 -7.75 -10.16 -7.20
CA ILE A 130 -6.46 -10.77 -7.45
C ILE A 130 -5.71 -9.96 -8.51
N ALA A 131 -4.41 -9.74 -8.27
CA ALA A 131 -3.48 -9.23 -9.26
C ALA A 131 -2.34 -10.22 -9.44
N LEU A 132 -2.11 -10.63 -10.69
CA LEU A 132 -0.94 -11.41 -11.10
C LEU A 132 0.08 -10.45 -11.70
N SER A 133 1.33 -10.51 -11.25
CA SER A 133 2.41 -9.66 -11.75
C SER A 133 3.56 -10.48 -12.34
N LEU A 134 4.16 -9.97 -13.41
CA LEU A 134 5.42 -10.44 -13.96
C LEU A 134 6.39 -9.27 -14.06
N GLY A 135 7.59 -9.45 -13.52
CA GLY A 135 8.60 -8.42 -13.35
C GLY A 135 9.92 -8.77 -14.02
N TYR A 136 10.59 -7.74 -14.51
CA TYR A 136 11.96 -7.81 -15.02
C TYR A 136 12.72 -6.52 -14.67
N ALA A 137 14.00 -6.66 -14.34
CA ALA A 137 14.91 -5.52 -14.18
C ALA A 137 16.07 -5.61 -15.16
N TYR A 138 16.58 -4.44 -15.51
CA TYR A 138 17.72 -4.22 -16.36
C TYR A 138 18.70 -3.29 -15.64
N ASN A 139 19.92 -3.78 -15.40
CA ASN A 139 21.02 -2.97 -14.92
C ASN A 139 21.71 -2.25 -16.10
N ILE A 140 21.84 -0.92 -16.02
CA ILE A 140 22.52 -0.12 -17.05
C ILE A 140 24.03 -0.36 -16.96
N PRO A 141 24.68 -0.88 -18.03
CA PRO A 141 26.11 -1.20 -18.00
C PRO A 141 26.98 -0.01 -17.61
N TYR A 142 28.00 -0.26 -16.78
CA TYR A 142 28.97 0.73 -16.28
C TYR A 142 28.36 1.84 -15.41
N THR A 143 27.18 1.60 -14.85
CA THR A 143 26.54 2.49 -13.89
C THR A 143 25.93 1.68 -12.75
N ASP A 144 25.61 2.34 -11.65
CA ASP A 144 24.92 1.72 -10.52
C ASP A 144 23.40 1.97 -10.57
N ILE A 145 22.85 2.10 -11.79
CA ILE A 145 21.44 2.39 -12.05
C ILE A 145 20.73 1.13 -12.54
N HIS A 146 19.71 0.75 -11.79
CA HIS A 146 18.81 -0.35 -12.10
C HIS A 146 17.46 0.20 -12.52
N LEU A 147 16.94 -0.28 -13.65
CA LEU A 147 15.59 0.00 -14.13
C LEU A 147 14.76 -1.27 -14.05
N GLY A 148 13.47 -1.16 -13.81
CA GLY A 148 12.60 -2.34 -13.83
C GLY A 148 11.17 -2.02 -14.22
N ALA A 149 10.47 -3.05 -14.69
CA ALA A 149 9.05 -2.98 -15.01
C ALA A 149 8.30 -4.21 -14.50
N ASN A 150 7.08 -4.01 -14.02
CA ASN A 150 6.12 -5.07 -13.74
C ASN A 150 4.91 -4.91 -14.66
N ALA A 151 4.44 -5.99 -15.26
CA ALA A 151 3.13 -6.06 -15.88
C ALA A 151 2.15 -6.77 -14.93
N LYS A 152 0.98 -6.19 -14.70
CA LYS A 152 -0.08 -6.70 -13.82
C LYS A 152 -1.35 -6.99 -14.59
N LEU A 153 -1.94 -8.17 -14.37
CA LEU A 153 -3.32 -8.50 -14.75
C LEU A 153 -4.18 -8.54 -13.51
N ILE A 154 -5.32 -7.85 -13.54
CA ILE A 154 -6.15 -7.58 -12.37
C ILE A 154 -7.54 -8.13 -12.62
N GLN A 155 -8.06 -8.91 -11.68
CA GLN A 155 -9.44 -9.36 -11.66
C GLN A 155 -10.06 -8.99 -10.31
N SER A 156 -11.24 -8.40 -10.37
CA SER A 156 -12.04 -8.07 -9.20
C SER A 156 -13.44 -8.62 -9.35
N THR A 157 -13.91 -9.27 -8.29
CA THR A 157 -15.28 -9.77 -8.16
C THR A 157 -15.85 -9.20 -6.87
N LEU A 158 -16.89 -8.37 -6.99
CA LEU A 158 -17.61 -7.78 -5.88
C LEU A 158 -19.06 -8.21 -5.97
N GLU A 159 -19.46 -9.16 -5.11
CA GLU A 159 -20.73 -9.86 -5.19
C GLU A 159 -20.97 -10.46 -6.60
N SER A 160 -21.84 -9.83 -7.40
CA SER A 160 -22.20 -10.27 -8.75
C SER A 160 -21.43 -9.52 -9.84
N TYR A 161 -20.80 -8.41 -9.49
CA TYR A 161 -20.08 -7.54 -10.42
C TYR A 161 -18.65 -8.02 -10.62
N ASN A 162 -18.20 -7.99 -11.88
CA ASN A 162 -16.85 -8.42 -12.25
C ASN A 162 -16.17 -7.34 -13.08
N SER A 163 -14.90 -7.11 -12.79
CA SER A 163 -14.06 -6.16 -13.50
C SER A 163 -12.68 -6.76 -13.75
N PHE A 164 -12.17 -6.57 -14.95
CA PHE A 164 -10.87 -7.01 -15.39
C PHE A 164 -10.07 -5.81 -15.88
N GLY A 165 -8.78 -5.75 -15.55
CA GLY A 165 -7.91 -4.64 -15.90
C GLY A 165 -6.45 -5.06 -16.01
N ALA A 166 -5.62 -4.12 -16.42
CA ALA A 166 -4.17 -4.29 -16.43
C ALA A 166 -3.47 -3.01 -15.99
N ALA A 167 -2.28 -3.17 -15.43
CA ALA A 167 -1.42 -2.07 -15.03
C ALA A 167 0.06 -2.40 -15.28
N VAL A 168 0.87 -1.35 -15.32
CA VAL A 168 2.32 -1.44 -15.36
C VAL A 168 2.89 -0.63 -14.21
N ASP A 169 3.90 -1.17 -13.54
CA ASP A 169 4.76 -0.39 -12.64
C ASP A 169 6.13 -0.20 -13.29
N LEU A 170 6.73 0.96 -13.07
CA LEU A 170 8.09 1.29 -13.50
C LEU A 170 8.91 1.69 -12.29
N GLY A 171 10.13 1.18 -12.21
CA GLY A 171 11.05 1.41 -11.10
C GLY A 171 12.41 1.88 -11.58
N MET A 172 13.07 2.67 -10.75
CA MET A 172 14.48 3.01 -10.85
C MET A 172 15.10 2.97 -9.46
N VAL A 173 16.29 2.36 -9.35
CA VAL A 173 17.12 2.39 -8.14
C VAL A 173 18.54 2.78 -8.54
N TYR A 174 19.14 3.72 -7.83
CA TYR A 174 20.55 4.06 -7.91
C TYR A 174 21.24 3.64 -6.61
N ILE A 175 22.28 2.81 -6.70
CA ILE A 175 22.99 2.21 -5.57
C ILE A 175 24.38 2.83 -5.46
N ASP A 176 24.61 3.65 -4.44
CA ASP A 176 25.92 4.17 -4.11
C ASP A 176 26.61 3.25 -3.11
N GLU A 177 27.40 2.31 -3.62
CA GLU A 177 28.13 1.32 -2.82
C GLU A 177 29.15 1.97 -1.86
N LYS A 178 29.69 3.15 -2.18
CA LYS A 178 30.74 3.78 -1.36
C LYS A 178 30.20 4.38 -0.08
N ASN A 179 28.98 4.88 -0.12
CA ASN A 179 28.32 5.55 1.00
C ASN A 179 27.18 4.72 1.61
N ASP A 180 26.97 3.50 1.10
CA ASP A 180 25.85 2.60 1.43
C ASP A 180 24.46 3.24 1.23
N VAL A 181 24.33 4.14 0.24
CA VAL A 181 23.10 4.91 -0.03
C VAL A 181 22.34 4.35 -1.23
N ASN A 182 21.03 4.13 -1.09
CA ASN A 182 20.15 3.77 -2.19
C ASN A 182 19.13 4.88 -2.43
N TRP A 183 19.04 5.36 -3.65
CA TRP A 183 18.00 6.28 -4.12
C TRP A 183 17.03 5.53 -5.01
N ALA A 184 15.73 5.78 -4.87
CA ALA A 184 14.72 5.08 -5.66
C ALA A 184 13.59 6.00 -6.10
N LEU A 185 13.03 5.69 -7.27
CA LEU A 185 11.82 6.29 -7.82
C LEU A 185 10.96 5.18 -8.40
N THR A 186 9.67 5.17 -8.06
CA THR A 186 8.72 4.18 -8.57
C THR A 186 7.43 4.86 -8.99
N LEU A 187 6.95 4.49 -10.17
CA LEU A 187 5.64 4.84 -10.68
C LEU A 187 4.79 3.57 -10.67
N MET A 188 3.77 3.52 -9.83
CA MET A 188 2.94 2.34 -9.63
C MET A 188 1.59 2.47 -10.33
N ASN A 189 1.04 1.34 -10.76
CA ASN A 189 -0.34 1.17 -11.21
C ASN A 189 -0.74 2.03 -12.42
N ILE A 190 0.16 2.23 -13.39
CA ILE A 190 -0.15 2.89 -14.66
C ILE A 190 -1.01 1.93 -15.50
N GLY A 191 -2.32 2.18 -15.61
CA GLY A 191 -3.19 1.21 -16.29
C GLY A 191 -4.65 1.64 -16.46
N THR A 192 -5.49 0.68 -16.82
CA THR A 192 -6.92 0.88 -17.08
C THR A 192 -7.73 -0.39 -16.80
N GLN A 193 -9.02 -0.22 -16.52
CA GLN A 193 -10.01 -1.29 -16.63
C GLN A 193 -10.25 -1.65 -18.11
N PHE A 194 -10.36 -2.94 -18.40
CA PHE A 194 -10.87 -3.48 -19.65
C PHE A 194 -12.39 -3.68 -19.57
N THR A 195 -12.87 -4.23 -18.45
CA THR A 195 -14.30 -4.35 -18.13
C THR A 195 -14.61 -3.58 -16.85
N THR A 196 -15.76 -2.93 -16.82
CA THR A 196 -16.24 -2.09 -15.71
C THR A 196 -17.29 -2.84 -14.90
N TYR A 197 -17.50 -2.49 -13.64
CA TYR A 197 -18.55 -3.09 -12.82
C TYR A 197 -19.96 -2.72 -13.31
N ASP A 198 -20.20 -1.45 -13.63
CA ASP A 198 -21.55 -0.92 -13.91
C ASP A 198 -21.63 -0.10 -15.21
N GLY A 199 -20.61 -0.20 -16.07
CA GLY A 199 -20.49 0.57 -17.31
C GLY A 199 -19.69 1.87 -17.17
N THR A 200 -19.39 2.31 -15.95
CA THR A 200 -18.52 3.46 -15.70
C THR A 200 -17.07 3.04 -15.55
N ARG A 201 -16.17 3.74 -16.26
CA ARG A 201 -14.73 3.47 -16.18
C ARG A 201 -14.12 4.36 -15.11
N GLU A 202 -13.43 3.72 -14.18
CA GLU A 202 -12.76 4.37 -13.06
C GLU A 202 -11.24 4.32 -13.24
N ASN A 203 -10.56 5.27 -12.60
CA ASN A 203 -9.10 5.35 -12.68
C ASN A 203 -8.46 4.37 -11.70
N LEU A 204 -7.36 3.75 -12.10
CA LEU A 204 -6.50 2.96 -11.21
C LEU A 204 -5.80 3.88 -10.19
N PRO A 205 -5.30 3.32 -9.07
CA PRO A 205 -4.65 4.09 -8.02
C PRO A 205 -3.19 4.36 -8.39
N PHE A 206 -3.01 5.19 -9.41
CA PHE A 206 -1.70 5.62 -9.89
C PHE A 206 -0.96 6.40 -8.80
N GLU A 207 0.29 6.02 -8.55
CA GLU A 207 1.11 6.64 -7.51
C GLU A 207 2.56 6.83 -7.95
N ILE A 208 3.14 7.98 -7.59
CA ILE A 208 4.57 8.27 -7.75
C ILE A 208 5.21 8.33 -6.36
N ILE A 209 6.26 7.52 -6.15
CA ILE A 209 6.96 7.37 -4.87
C ILE A 209 8.45 7.61 -5.10
N ALA A 210 9.07 8.43 -4.27
CA ALA A 210 10.53 8.56 -4.22
C ALA A 210 11.05 8.16 -2.83
N GLY A 211 12.28 7.68 -2.76
CA GLY A 211 12.87 7.28 -1.48
C GLY A 211 14.38 7.30 -1.48
N VAL A 212 14.93 7.43 -0.28
CA VAL A 212 16.36 7.29 -0.01
C VAL A 212 16.57 6.44 1.24
N SER A 213 17.61 5.63 1.24
CA SER A 213 18.03 4.90 2.44
C SER A 213 19.54 4.84 2.54
N GLN A 214 20.06 4.73 3.75
CA GLN A 214 21.50 4.62 3.99
C GLN A 214 21.79 3.71 5.18
N GLU A 215 22.76 2.81 5.03
CA GLU A 215 23.34 2.06 6.14
C GLU A 215 24.46 2.88 6.78
N LEU A 216 24.46 3.01 8.11
CA LEU A 216 25.49 3.78 8.82
C LEU A 216 26.77 2.94 8.98
N GLU A 217 27.93 3.53 8.69
CA GLU A 217 29.22 2.81 8.69
C GLU A 217 29.58 2.17 10.06
N HIS A 218 29.26 2.85 11.16
CA HIS A 218 29.66 2.43 12.51
C HIS A 218 28.51 1.85 13.35
N VAL A 219 27.30 1.83 12.81
CA VAL A 219 26.10 1.37 13.52
C VAL A 219 25.34 0.46 12.57
N PRO A 220 24.97 -0.78 12.98
CA PRO A 220 24.22 -1.70 12.12
C PRO A 220 22.76 -1.26 12.01
N LEU A 221 22.53 -0.08 11.43
CA LEU A 221 21.27 0.62 11.29
C LEU A 221 21.18 1.14 9.87
N ARG A 222 20.13 0.74 9.16
CA ARG A 222 19.73 1.36 7.89
C ARG A 222 18.48 2.18 8.11
N TRP A 223 18.53 3.47 7.78
CA TRP A 223 17.34 4.33 7.82
C TRP A 223 16.77 4.47 6.42
N HIS A 224 15.46 4.70 6.35
CA HIS A 224 14.68 4.83 5.13
C HIS A 224 13.80 6.07 5.23
N LEU A 225 13.82 6.90 4.20
CA LEU A 225 12.88 8.00 4.02
C LEU A 225 12.17 7.80 2.68
N THR A 226 10.85 7.78 2.72
CA THR A 226 10.00 7.69 1.53
C THR A 226 9.09 8.91 1.46
N ILE A 227 8.90 9.42 0.25
CA ILE A 227 7.93 10.45 -0.08
C ILE A 227 6.92 9.84 -1.05
N GLU A 228 5.68 9.66 -0.61
CA GLU A 228 4.60 9.00 -1.34
C GLU A 228 3.63 10.01 -1.99
N ASN A 229 2.83 9.56 -2.96
CA ASN A 229 1.85 10.37 -3.70
C ASN A 229 2.38 11.71 -4.26
N LEU A 230 3.56 11.72 -4.87
CA LEU A 230 4.17 12.94 -5.42
C LEU A 230 3.32 13.63 -6.50
N GLN A 231 2.43 12.90 -7.16
CA GLN A 231 1.50 13.40 -8.17
C GLN A 231 0.37 14.27 -7.60
N GLN A 232 0.04 14.13 -6.32
CA GLN A 232 -1.09 14.81 -5.69
C GLN A 232 -0.65 15.54 -4.42
N TRP A 233 -0.45 16.85 -4.51
CA TRP A 233 -0.05 17.65 -3.35
C TRP A 233 -1.06 17.57 -2.20
N ASN A 234 -2.34 17.85 -2.42
CA ASN A 234 -3.31 17.87 -1.32
C ASN A 234 -3.78 16.43 -0.98
N LEU A 235 -3.16 15.82 0.02
CA LEU A 235 -3.55 14.50 0.54
C LEU A 235 -4.56 14.56 1.69
N ALA A 236 -4.67 15.72 2.34
CA ALA A 236 -5.62 15.91 3.42
C ALA A 236 -7.06 15.72 2.94
N PHE A 237 -7.79 14.85 3.64
CA PHE A 237 -9.24 14.80 3.59
C PHE A 237 -9.82 15.56 4.79
N SER A 238 -10.84 16.38 4.57
CA SER A 238 -11.57 17.03 5.65
C SER A 238 -12.35 15.97 6.41
N ASN A 239 -11.90 15.61 7.62
CA ASN A 239 -12.63 14.68 8.46
C ASN A 239 -13.87 15.40 9.03
N PRO A 240 -15.10 14.97 8.72
CA PRO A 240 -16.32 15.59 9.24
C PRO A 240 -16.37 15.56 10.78
N VAL A 241 -15.71 14.57 11.39
CA VAL A 241 -15.62 14.41 12.85
C VAL A 241 -14.74 15.49 13.50
N ASN A 242 -13.76 16.02 12.77
CA ASN A 242 -12.89 17.11 13.23
C ASN A 242 -13.43 18.49 12.84
N SER A 243 -14.63 18.55 12.25
CA SER A 243 -15.23 19.82 11.85
C SER A 243 -15.81 20.52 13.07
N GLU A 244 -15.22 21.66 13.44
CA GLU A 244 -15.78 22.49 14.51
C GLU A 244 -17.08 23.14 14.00
N THR A 245 -18.18 22.91 14.71
CA THR A 245 -19.44 23.59 14.44
C THR A 245 -19.44 24.90 15.21
N SER A 246 -19.34 26.02 14.50
CA SER A 246 -19.49 27.35 15.12
C SER A 246 -20.92 27.53 15.66
N ILE A 247 -21.09 28.41 16.65
CA ILE A 247 -22.39 28.73 17.27
C ILE A 247 -23.45 29.18 16.23
N ASP A 248 -23.01 29.71 15.07
CA ASP A 248 -23.85 30.11 13.94
C ASP A 248 -24.16 28.98 12.93
N GLY A 249 -23.80 27.73 13.24
CA GLY A 249 -24.09 26.56 12.38
C GLY A 249 -23.20 26.43 11.14
N THR A 250 -22.12 27.20 11.04
CA THR A 250 -21.10 27.05 9.99
C THR A 250 -20.08 25.98 10.39
N LEU A 251 -19.90 24.98 9.51
CA LEU A 251 -18.83 23.99 9.62
C LEU A 251 -17.53 24.63 9.12
N THR A 252 -16.56 24.82 10.02
CA THR A 252 -15.21 25.20 9.59
C THR A 252 -14.40 23.94 9.36
N GLU A 253 -14.11 23.64 8.10
CA GLU A 253 -13.21 22.55 7.73
C GLU A 253 -11.81 22.78 8.31
N GLU A 254 -11.16 21.70 8.76
CA GLU A 254 -9.81 21.74 9.30
C GLU A 254 -8.84 22.31 8.25
N LYS A 255 -8.29 23.51 8.51
CA LYS A 255 -7.26 24.09 7.65
C LYS A 255 -5.94 23.35 7.86
N VAL A 256 -5.64 22.41 6.97
CA VAL A 256 -4.34 21.75 6.96
C VAL A 256 -3.25 22.72 6.47
N SER A 257 -2.30 23.03 7.34
CA SER A 257 -1.12 23.84 7.00
C SER A 257 -0.27 23.18 5.92
N PHE A 258 0.44 23.98 5.12
CA PHE A 258 1.40 23.50 4.11
C PHE A 258 2.38 22.46 4.67
N PHE A 259 2.93 22.72 5.86
CA PHE A 259 3.88 21.82 6.50
C PHE A 259 3.24 20.49 6.92
N ASN A 260 2.02 20.53 7.48
CA ASN A 260 1.29 19.32 7.83
C ASN A 260 0.95 18.49 6.61
N ASN A 261 0.57 19.15 5.50
CA ASN A 261 0.35 18.47 4.24
C ASN A 261 1.64 17.83 3.70
N ALA A 262 2.77 18.55 3.72
CA ALA A 262 4.08 18.01 3.35
C ALA A 262 4.48 16.78 4.19
N LEU A 263 4.26 16.82 5.51
CA LEU A 263 4.50 15.68 6.39
C LEU A 263 3.65 14.46 6.03
N ARG A 264 2.41 14.64 5.56
CA ARG A 264 1.56 13.51 5.10
C ARG A 264 2.09 12.80 3.86
N HIS A 265 3.10 13.33 3.18
CA HIS A 265 3.79 12.59 2.13
C HIS A 265 4.92 11.71 2.67
N MET A 266 5.35 11.90 3.91
CA MET A 266 6.57 11.29 4.43
C MET A 266 6.29 9.97 5.16
N ILE A 267 7.20 9.02 4.98
CA ILE A 267 7.30 7.79 5.77
C ILE A 267 8.75 7.63 6.18
N PHE A 268 8.97 7.37 7.45
CA PHE A 268 10.30 7.09 8.00
C PHE A 268 10.37 5.64 8.49
N GLY A 269 11.46 4.94 8.16
CA GLY A 269 11.72 3.57 8.57
C GLY A 269 13.15 3.39 9.07
N ALA A 270 13.37 2.44 9.97
CA ALA A 270 14.66 2.12 10.54
C ALA A 270 14.78 0.60 10.72
N GLU A 271 15.81 0.00 10.14
CA GLU A 271 16.13 -1.43 10.25
C GLU A 271 17.45 -1.61 11.01
N LEU A 272 17.38 -2.23 12.19
CA LEU A 272 18.54 -2.65 12.98
C LEU A 272 18.96 -4.05 12.59
N PHE A 273 20.26 -4.22 12.38
CA PHE A 273 20.93 -5.45 11.95
C PHE A 273 20.41 -6.02 10.61
N PRO A 274 20.32 -5.21 9.54
CA PRO A 274 19.71 -5.64 8.26
C PRO A 274 20.35 -6.92 7.69
N LYS A 275 21.69 -7.05 7.82
CA LYS A 275 22.48 -8.18 7.30
C LYS A 275 22.58 -9.38 8.27
N LYS A 276 22.04 -9.30 9.48
CA LYS A 276 22.13 -10.38 10.49
C LYS A 276 20.92 -11.30 10.44
N ALA A 277 21.06 -12.46 11.09
CA ALA A 277 19.99 -13.46 11.14
C ALA A 277 18.73 -12.96 11.87
N PHE A 278 18.90 -12.15 12.91
CA PHE A 278 17.81 -11.46 13.58
C PHE A 278 17.89 -9.97 13.30
N ASN A 279 16.78 -9.39 12.83
CA ASN A 279 16.66 -7.95 12.57
C ASN A 279 15.40 -7.39 13.24
N ILE A 280 15.47 -6.11 13.61
CA ILE A 280 14.36 -5.36 14.22
C ILE A 280 14.07 -4.17 13.33
N ARG A 281 12.79 -3.89 13.14
CA ARG A 281 12.32 -2.82 12.26
C ARG A 281 11.33 -1.94 12.98
N LEU A 282 11.46 -0.64 12.77
CA LEU A 282 10.54 0.37 13.27
C LEU A 282 10.19 1.31 12.13
N GLY A 283 8.95 1.78 12.11
CA GLY A 283 8.45 2.66 11.07
C GLY A 283 7.44 3.65 11.60
N TYR A 284 7.38 4.82 10.97
CA TYR A 284 6.40 5.85 11.25
C TYR A 284 5.85 6.43 9.94
N ASN A 285 4.56 6.26 9.73
CA ASN A 285 3.83 6.85 8.62
C ASN A 285 3.07 8.10 9.12
N PHE A 286 3.48 9.27 8.66
CA PHE A 286 2.93 10.55 9.10
C PHE A 286 1.50 10.78 8.61
N ARG A 287 1.17 10.30 7.41
CA ARG A 287 -0.20 10.34 6.85
C ARG A 287 -1.15 9.55 7.73
N ARG A 288 -0.81 8.28 7.96
CA ARG A 288 -1.60 7.35 8.78
C ARG A 288 -1.77 7.86 10.20
N SER A 289 -0.72 8.46 10.77
CA SER A 289 -0.83 9.12 12.08
C SER A 289 -1.84 10.26 12.05
N SER A 290 -1.83 11.10 11.01
CA SER A 290 -2.69 12.29 10.95
C SER A 290 -4.14 11.96 10.61
N GLU A 291 -4.38 10.97 9.75
CA GLU A 291 -5.73 10.59 9.29
C GLU A 291 -6.49 9.74 10.31
N LEU A 292 -5.79 8.90 11.07
CA LEU A 292 -6.40 7.99 12.04
C LEU A 292 -6.25 8.48 13.48
N GLN A 293 -5.98 9.78 13.64
CA GLN A 293 -5.98 10.42 14.95
C GLN A 293 -7.41 10.52 15.47
N ILE A 294 -7.63 9.99 16.66
CA ILE A 294 -8.88 10.19 17.41
C ILE A 294 -8.66 11.40 18.34
N GLN A 295 -9.57 12.37 18.28
CA GLN A 295 -9.55 13.53 19.16
C GLN A 295 -9.61 13.09 20.63
N ASP A 296 -8.87 13.78 21.50
CA ASP A 296 -8.78 13.52 22.95
C ASP A 296 -8.15 12.18 23.38
N GLN A 297 -7.45 11.46 22.48
CA GLN A 297 -6.72 10.23 22.82
C GLN A 297 -5.27 10.23 22.36
N ARG A 298 -4.41 9.44 23.04
CA ARG A 298 -3.00 9.30 22.67
C ARG A 298 -2.87 8.52 21.36
N ASN A 299 -2.37 9.20 20.33
CA ASN A 299 -2.27 8.68 18.98
C ASN A 299 -0.97 7.89 18.75
N PHE A 300 -1.12 6.64 18.30
CA PHE A 300 -0.01 5.79 17.86
C PHE A 300 -0.28 5.16 16.49
N SER A 301 -1.27 5.67 15.77
CA SER A 301 -1.78 5.14 14.49
C SER A 301 -0.78 5.23 13.34
N GLY A 302 0.35 5.92 13.53
CA GLY A 302 1.45 5.96 12.56
C GLY A 302 2.53 4.91 12.78
N LEU A 303 2.61 4.29 13.96
CA LEU A 303 3.74 3.42 14.33
C LEU A 303 3.57 1.99 13.80
N SER A 304 4.68 1.47 13.30
CA SER A 304 4.85 0.07 12.92
C SER A 304 6.09 -0.51 13.57
N PHE A 305 6.02 -1.77 13.96
CA PHE A 305 7.17 -2.54 14.41
C PHE A 305 7.20 -3.90 13.72
N GLY A 306 8.38 -4.50 13.64
CA GLY A 306 8.49 -5.87 13.17
C GLY A 306 9.87 -6.45 13.44
N PHE A 307 9.99 -7.74 13.17
CA PHE A 307 11.26 -8.45 13.24
C PHE A 307 11.34 -9.49 12.13
N GLY A 308 12.57 -9.87 11.82
CA GLY A 308 12.88 -10.95 10.90
C GLY A 308 13.84 -11.93 11.57
N LEU A 309 13.63 -13.23 11.31
CA LEU A 309 14.47 -14.31 11.78
C LEU A 309 14.82 -15.25 10.62
N LYS A 310 16.09 -15.23 10.22
CA LYS A 310 16.67 -16.10 9.19
C LYS A 310 17.25 -17.35 9.84
N LEU A 311 16.74 -18.50 9.42
CA LEU A 311 17.14 -19.85 9.83
C LEU A 311 17.50 -20.66 8.58
N ASN A 312 18.78 -20.69 8.21
CA ASN A 312 19.28 -21.34 7.00
C ASN A 312 18.53 -20.86 5.74
N LYS A 313 17.76 -21.77 5.12
CA LYS A 313 16.97 -21.53 3.90
C LYS A 313 15.61 -20.89 4.17
N LEU A 314 15.23 -20.67 5.43
CA LEU A 314 13.96 -20.06 5.82
C LEU A 314 14.19 -18.67 6.42
N LYS A 315 13.33 -17.70 6.12
CA LYS A 315 13.31 -16.39 6.78
C LYS A 315 11.88 -16.05 7.16
N PHE A 316 11.62 -16.00 8.46
CA PHE A 316 10.35 -15.59 9.03
C PHE A 316 10.35 -14.08 9.20
N ASN A 317 9.28 -13.42 8.77
CA ASN A 317 9.07 -12.00 9.02
C ASN A 317 7.72 -11.81 9.71
N TYR A 318 7.71 -10.98 10.74
CA TYR A 318 6.49 -10.55 11.40
C TYR A 318 6.46 -9.03 11.48
N SER A 319 5.27 -8.47 11.33
CA SER A 319 5.05 -7.05 11.54
C SER A 319 3.71 -6.80 12.21
N TYR A 320 3.68 -5.70 12.93
CA TYR A 320 2.51 -5.17 13.58
C TYR A 320 2.45 -3.68 13.29
N SER A 321 1.31 -3.24 12.78
CA SER A 321 1.01 -1.85 12.51
C SER A 321 -0.25 -1.45 13.25
N LYS A 322 -0.17 -0.38 14.01
CA LYS A 322 -1.32 0.16 14.73
C LYS A 322 -2.04 1.16 13.83
N TYR A 323 -3.31 0.93 13.52
CA TYR A 323 -4.12 1.82 12.67
C TYR A 323 -5.10 2.65 13.50
N THR A 324 -5.83 2.05 14.43
CA THR A 324 -6.71 2.76 15.38
C THR A 324 -6.67 2.06 16.75
N LEU A 325 -7.38 2.58 17.77
CA LEU A 325 -7.43 1.92 19.09
C LEU A 325 -7.93 0.45 19.01
N PRO A 326 -8.99 0.13 18.24
CA PRO A 326 -9.43 -1.26 18.04
C PRO A 326 -8.81 -1.95 16.80
N GLY A 327 -8.32 -1.20 15.81
CA GLY A 327 -7.82 -1.74 14.55
C GLY A 327 -6.30 -1.88 14.53
N ASN A 328 -5.81 -3.11 14.72
CA ASN A 328 -4.40 -3.46 14.54
C ASN A 328 -4.26 -4.45 13.38
N THR A 329 -3.24 -4.27 12.56
CA THR A 329 -2.95 -5.15 11.44
C THR A 329 -1.64 -5.88 11.72
N SER A 330 -1.68 -7.20 11.64
CA SER A 330 -0.51 -8.06 11.75
C SER A 330 -0.30 -8.77 10.43
N LEU A 331 0.95 -8.78 9.96
CA LEU A 331 1.35 -9.57 8.79
C LEU A 331 2.39 -10.60 9.21
N PHE A 332 2.22 -11.80 8.66
CA PHE A 332 3.15 -12.91 8.75
C PHE A 332 3.70 -13.19 7.37
N GLY A 333 4.99 -13.46 7.29
CA GLY A 333 5.68 -13.74 6.03
C GLY A 333 6.72 -14.83 6.21
N LEU A 334 6.83 -15.67 5.20
CA LEU A 334 7.81 -16.73 5.11
C LEU A 334 8.50 -16.64 3.76
N ILE A 335 9.83 -16.50 3.77
CA ILE A 335 10.67 -16.63 2.59
C ILE A 335 11.40 -17.96 2.67
N ILE A 336 11.36 -18.72 1.57
CA ILE A 336 12.01 -20.02 1.39
C ILE A 336 13.02 -19.86 0.26
N ASN A 337 14.28 -20.20 0.52
CA ASN A 337 15.33 -20.29 -0.47
C ASN A 337 15.47 -21.74 -0.95
N PHE A 338 15.21 -21.98 -2.24
CA PHE A 338 15.39 -23.29 -2.88
C PHE A 338 16.76 -23.47 -3.54
N GLY A 339 17.56 -22.41 -3.62
CA GLY A 339 18.93 -22.48 -4.13
C GLY A 339 19.80 -23.41 -3.31
N GLU A 340 20.88 -23.91 -3.90
CA GLU A 340 21.78 -24.91 -3.29
C GLU A 340 22.44 -24.43 -1.99
#